data_AF-A0A9P1NGN4-F1
#
_entry.id   AF-A0A9P1NGN4-F1
#
_cell.length_a   1.000
_cell.length_b   1.000
_cell.length_c   1.000
_cell.angle_alpha   90.00
_cell.angle_beta   90.00
_cell.angle_gamma   90.00
#
_symmetry.space_group_name_H-M   'P 1'
#
loop_
_entity.id
_entity.type
_entity.pdbx_description
1 polymer ?
#
loop_
_entity_poly.entity_id
_entity_poly.type
_entity_poly.pdbx_seq_one_letter_code
_entity_poly.pdbx_strand_id
1 'polypeptide(L)'
;MKSGLIPSSAVGQKINEWYRYIRTFSVPDAEILKAEIKQELDHMEPDSNLVLYYSLMEFRHQLMLDYLEPLEKLKIEDQPTLSEILDNIDNSQAGLKGLLDYYVNFFKGMFEFDKREFISAITYYKQAEKKLAFVSDHVERAEFYFKVAEAYYHMKQTYFSLIHIKNAYEIYVEQDTYNVRIIQCHFVFGVNLMDERRFEQAAKHFQHALQMAEKEQKAQLVGRALYNLGLCYYNQNRIDEAIPYFERAVDTFESQRIVNSLPQAYFLITLIYFKLGKKDKASEYHKRGYEYAKETDDPVYTVKFEWLQALYQAKPDEEKISACFRYLEDKNLYADIEDLALEAAKYYYEQNCFKISSDYFLKVEEARKQIQRSEGLYEIEI
;
A
#
# COMPACT_ATOMS: atom_id res chain seq x y z
N MET A 1 16.97 1.47 17.43
CA MET A 1 17.98 1.86 16.41
C MET A 1 17.27 1.84 15.07
N LYS A 2 17.11 3.01 14.43
CA LYS A 2 16.51 3.12 13.10
C LYS A 2 17.47 2.51 12.08
N SER A 3 17.12 1.34 11.57
CA SER A 3 17.44 0.98 10.19
C SER A 3 16.09 0.88 9.47
N GLY A 4 15.43 2.02 9.30
CA GLY A 4 14.31 2.08 8.38
C GLY A 4 14.90 1.97 6.99
N LEU A 5 14.78 0.79 6.38
CA LEU A 5 15.18 0.60 5.00
C LEU A 5 14.43 1.60 4.12
N ILE A 6 15.08 2.11 3.08
CA ILE A 6 14.46 3.04 2.14
C ILE A 6 13.42 2.25 1.33
N PRO A 7 12.16 2.72 1.20
CA PRO A 7 11.17 2.05 0.37
C PRO A 7 11.66 1.93 -1.08
N SER A 8 11.50 0.75 -1.69
CA SER A 8 11.95 0.53 -3.07
C SER A 8 11.27 1.48 -4.07
N SER A 9 10.02 1.86 -3.80
CA SER A 9 9.27 2.84 -4.59
C SER A 9 9.93 4.23 -4.63
N ALA A 10 10.53 4.68 -3.51
CA ALA A 10 11.20 5.97 -3.42
C ALA A 10 12.50 5.96 -4.25
N VAL A 11 13.28 4.88 -4.16
CA VAL A 11 14.46 4.68 -5.00
C VAL A 11 14.05 4.56 -6.47
N GLY A 12 12.96 3.88 -6.78
CA GLY A 12 12.40 3.78 -8.13
C GLY A 12 12.01 5.13 -8.70
N GLN A 13 11.45 6.02 -7.89
CA GLN A 13 11.17 7.39 -8.30
C GLN A 13 12.44 8.18 -8.61
N LYS A 14 13.53 7.98 -7.87
CA LYS A 14 14.84 8.58 -8.21
C LYS A 14 15.40 8.02 -9.52
N ILE A 15 15.26 6.72 -9.78
CA ILE A 15 15.63 6.13 -11.08
C ILE A 15 14.80 6.75 -12.21
N ASN A 16 13.52 7.09 -11.97
CA ASN A 16 12.69 7.80 -12.94
C ASN A 16 13.20 9.22 -13.24
N GLU A 17 13.69 9.93 -12.22
CA GLU A 17 14.32 11.25 -12.38
C GLU A 17 15.66 11.13 -13.11
N TRP A 18 16.46 10.13 -12.77
CA TRP A 18 17.69 9.80 -13.48
C TRP A 18 17.41 9.55 -14.97
N TYR A 19 16.35 8.81 -15.30
CA TYR A 19 15.95 8.59 -16.69
C TYR A 19 15.58 9.88 -17.42
N ARG A 20 14.95 10.85 -16.74
CA ARG A 20 14.67 12.16 -17.34
C ARG A 20 15.97 12.87 -17.74
N TYR A 21 16.97 12.90 -16.85
CA TYR A 21 18.26 13.51 -17.15
C TYR A 21 19.00 12.79 -18.29
N ILE A 22 18.93 11.46 -18.34
CA ILE A 22 19.48 10.69 -19.46
C ILE A 22 18.84 11.10 -20.78
N ARG A 23 17.50 11.23 -20.82
CA ARG A 23 16.77 11.60 -22.05
C ARG A 23 16.98 13.05 -22.46
N THR A 24 17.28 13.95 -21.52
CA THR A 24 17.64 15.34 -21.82
C THR A 24 19.14 15.53 -22.02
N PHE A 25 19.94 14.46 -22.00
CA PHE A 25 21.41 14.48 -22.06
C PHE A 25 22.07 15.41 -21.03
N SER A 26 21.48 15.54 -19.83
CA SER A 26 22.13 16.24 -18.72
C SER A 26 23.12 15.31 -18.02
N VAL A 27 24.35 15.25 -18.56
CA VAL A 27 25.38 14.33 -18.07
C VAL A 27 25.73 14.56 -16.58
N PRO A 28 25.96 15.81 -16.10
CA PRO A 28 26.32 16.02 -14.70
C PRO A 28 25.24 15.54 -13.73
N ASP A 29 23.98 15.91 -13.99
CA ASP A 29 22.86 15.51 -13.13
C ASP A 29 22.63 13.99 -13.18
N ALA A 30 22.79 13.38 -14.36
CA ALA A 30 22.65 11.95 -14.53
C ALA A 30 23.74 11.15 -13.79
N GLU A 31 24.99 11.63 -13.75
CA GLU A 31 26.07 10.97 -13.01
C GLU A 31 25.90 11.12 -11.49
N ILE A 32 25.46 12.30 -11.03
CA ILE A 32 25.17 12.54 -9.61
C ILE A 32 24.06 11.58 -9.13
N LEU A 33 22.92 11.54 -9.81
CA LEU A 33 21.83 10.64 -9.42
C LEU A 33 22.21 9.17 -9.54
N LYS A 34 22.99 8.77 -10.56
CA LYS A 34 23.51 7.39 -10.68
C LYS A 34 24.29 6.98 -9.43
N ALA A 35 25.18 7.86 -8.95
CA ALA A 35 26.01 7.60 -7.79
C ALA A 35 25.19 7.55 -6.49
N GLU A 36 24.23 8.46 -6.30
CA GLU A 36 23.33 8.47 -5.15
C GLU A 36 22.47 7.21 -5.09
N ILE A 37 21.80 6.85 -6.19
CA ILE A 37 20.96 5.65 -6.26
C ILE A 37 21.77 4.41 -5.93
N LYS A 38 23.00 4.30 -6.45
CA LYS A 38 23.88 3.15 -6.17
C LYS A 38 24.15 2.96 -4.69
N GLN A 39 24.31 4.05 -3.92
CA GLN A 39 24.48 3.98 -2.48
C GLN A 39 23.18 3.58 -1.76
N GLU A 40 22.04 4.03 -2.25
CA GLU A 40 20.73 3.72 -1.65
C GLU A 40 20.28 2.27 -1.88
N LEU A 41 20.72 1.63 -2.96
CA LEU A 41 20.43 0.21 -3.22
C LEU A 41 20.90 -0.72 -2.10
N ASP A 42 21.98 -0.38 -1.38
CA ASP A 42 22.50 -1.17 -0.26
C ASP A 42 21.67 -0.98 1.04
N HIS A 43 20.78 0.02 1.07
CA HIS A 43 20.02 0.43 2.25
C HIS A 43 18.51 0.42 2.03
N MET A 44 18.05 -0.08 0.89
CA MET A 44 16.63 -0.17 0.55
C MET A 44 15.99 -1.49 0.97
N GLU A 45 14.66 -1.51 0.96
CA GLU A 45 13.89 -2.74 1.06
C GLU A 45 14.21 -3.69 -0.10
N PRO A 46 14.39 -5.00 0.14
CA PRO A 46 14.71 -5.95 -0.92
C PRO A 46 13.64 -5.98 -2.02
N ASP A 47 14.04 -5.59 -3.23
CA ASP A 47 13.17 -5.57 -4.41
C ASP A 47 13.99 -5.92 -5.66
N SER A 48 13.84 -7.16 -6.15
CA SER A 48 14.58 -7.65 -7.32
C SER A 48 14.19 -6.92 -8.61
N ASN A 49 12.94 -6.47 -8.73
CA ASN A 49 12.48 -5.72 -9.90
C ASN A 49 13.16 -4.35 -9.96
N LEU A 50 13.40 -3.74 -8.80
CA LEU A 50 14.12 -2.47 -8.74
C LEU A 50 15.59 -2.64 -9.10
N VAL A 51 16.24 -3.71 -8.64
CA VAL A 51 17.64 -4.01 -8.99
C VAL A 51 17.79 -4.25 -10.50
N LEU A 52 16.83 -4.96 -11.11
CA LEU A 52 16.76 -5.12 -12.56
C LEU A 52 16.55 -3.77 -13.25
N TYR A 53 15.61 -2.96 -12.75
CA TYR A 53 15.33 -1.64 -13.30
C TYR A 53 16.57 -0.73 -13.25
N TYR A 54 17.32 -0.73 -12.14
CA TYR A 54 18.60 -0.03 -12.02
C TYR A 54 19.61 -0.51 -13.07
N SER A 55 19.74 -1.83 -13.25
CA SER A 55 20.69 -2.41 -14.20
C SER A 55 20.36 -2.02 -15.64
N LEU A 56 19.06 -2.02 -16.00
CA LEU A 56 18.59 -1.54 -17.31
C LEU A 56 18.86 -0.04 -17.49
N MET A 57 18.70 0.74 -16.42
CA MET A 57 18.97 2.18 -16.45
C MET A 57 20.47 2.48 -16.56
N GLU A 58 21.33 1.71 -15.90
CA GLU A 58 22.78 1.81 -16.04
C GLU A 58 23.23 1.52 -17.48
N PHE A 59 22.68 0.49 -18.10
CA PHE A 59 22.91 0.23 -19.53
C PHE A 59 22.41 1.38 -20.41
N ARG A 60 21.22 1.92 -20.14
CA ARG A 60 20.67 3.06 -20.89
C ARG A 60 21.48 4.35 -20.72
N HIS A 61 22.07 4.54 -19.55
CA HIS A 61 23.00 5.62 -19.26
C HIS A 61 24.30 5.44 -20.05
N GLN A 62 24.86 4.23 -20.08
CA GLN A 62 26.06 3.96 -20.87
C GLN A 62 25.80 4.22 -22.36
N LEU A 63 24.64 3.80 -22.89
CA LEU A 63 24.24 4.14 -24.26
C LEU A 63 24.19 5.65 -24.52
N MET A 64 23.73 6.46 -23.56
CA MET A 64 23.77 7.92 -23.72
C MET A 64 25.21 8.41 -23.89
N LEU A 65 26.14 7.95 -23.05
CA LEU A 65 27.56 8.33 -23.13
C LEU A 65 28.19 7.87 -24.46
N ASP A 66 27.95 6.63 -24.86
CA ASP A 66 28.47 6.04 -26.10
C ASP A 66 27.97 6.80 -27.35
N TYR A 67 26.75 7.34 -27.32
CA TYR A 67 26.22 8.17 -28.41
C TYR A 67 26.69 9.62 -28.37
N LEU A 68 27.14 10.13 -27.21
CA LEU A 68 27.73 11.46 -27.08
C LEU A 68 29.23 11.51 -27.42
N GLU A 69 29.98 10.44 -27.13
CA GLU A 69 31.43 10.36 -27.36
C GLU A 69 31.85 10.73 -28.81
N PRO A 70 31.17 10.27 -29.88
CA PRO A 70 31.55 10.63 -31.24
C PRO A 70 31.40 12.13 -31.54
N LEU A 71 30.50 12.83 -30.85
CA LEU A 71 30.24 14.27 -31.09
C LEU A 71 31.41 15.14 -30.66
N GLU A 72 32.22 14.70 -29.69
CA GLU A 72 33.41 15.44 -29.24
C GLU A 72 34.42 15.67 -30.37
N LYS A 73 34.41 14.80 -31.39
CA LYS A 73 35.30 14.86 -32.56
C LYS A 73 34.71 15.66 -33.72
N LEU A 74 33.44 16.02 -33.65
CA LEU A 74 32.73 16.79 -34.68
C LEU A 74 32.69 18.27 -34.33
N LYS A 75 32.65 19.12 -35.35
CA LYS A 75 32.32 20.53 -35.14
C LYS A 75 30.83 20.64 -34.77
N ILE A 76 30.50 21.65 -33.97
CA ILE A 76 29.11 21.90 -33.50
C ILE A 76 28.12 21.99 -34.67
N GLU A 77 28.53 22.58 -35.80
CA GLU A 77 27.71 22.71 -37.02
C GLU A 77 27.37 21.38 -37.71
N ASP A 78 28.19 20.35 -37.49
CA ASP A 78 28.04 19.02 -38.10
C ASP A 78 27.41 17.99 -37.14
N GLN A 79 27.12 18.40 -35.89
CA GLN A 79 26.53 17.52 -34.89
C GLN A 79 25.01 17.36 -35.11
N PRO A 80 24.47 16.14 -35.00
CA PRO A 80 23.02 15.94 -34.98
C PRO A 80 22.43 16.61 -33.74
N THR A 81 21.16 16.98 -33.81
CA THR A 81 20.45 17.53 -32.66
C THR A 81 20.26 16.44 -31.59
N LEU A 82 20.23 16.83 -30.32
CA LEU A 82 19.99 15.89 -29.22
C LEU A 82 18.67 15.11 -29.38
N SER A 83 17.65 15.72 -29.99
CA SER A 83 16.39 15.04 -30.30
C SER A 83 16.57 13.89 -31.30
N GLU A 84 17.33 14.12 -32.37
CA GLU A 84 17.61 13.08 -33.38
C GLU A 84 18.44 11.95 -32.79
N ILE A 85 19.39 12.26 -31.90
CA ILE A 85 20.17 11.24 -31.17
C ILE A 85 19.24 10.41 -30.28
N LEU A 86 18.34 11.05 -29.53
CA LEU A 86 17.37 10.35 -28.70
C LEU A 86 16.49 9.41 -29.53
N ASP A 87 15.94 9.90 -30.64
CA ASP A 87 15.11 9.10 -31.54
C ASP A 87 15.89 7.91 -32.11
N ASN A 88 17.17 8.10 -32.47
CA ASN A 88 18.03 7.01 -32.94
C ASN A 88 18.28 5.95 -31.86
N ILE A 89 18.55 6.35 -30.62
CA ILE A 89 18.70 5.41 -29.50
C ILE A 89 17.39 4.65 -29.28
N ASP A 90 16.27 5.37 -29.21
CA ASP A 90 14.96 4.81 -28.91
C ASP A 90 14.48 3.84 -30.03
N ASN A 91 14.76 4.15 -31.29
CA ASN A 91 14.42 3.30 -32.44
C ASN A 91 15.31 2.05 -32.51
N SER A 92 16.60 2.18 -32.23
CA SER A 92 17.54 1.04 -32.25
C SER A 92 17.34 0.09 -31.05
N GLN A 93 16.78 0.59 -29.94
CA GLN A 93 16.56 -0.15 -28.70
C GLN A 93 15.09 -0.19 -28.28
N ALA A 94 14.17 -0.40 -29.22
CA ALA A 94 12.73 -0.34 -28.98
C ALA A 94 12.24 -1.29 -27.87
N GLY A 95 12.81 -2.49 -27.77
CA GLY A 95 12.50 -3.45 -26.70
C GLY A 95 12.91 -2.97 -25.31
N LEU A 96 14.14 -2.46 -25.17
CA LEU A 96 14.64 -1.86 -23.94
C LEU A 96 13.79 -0.64 -23.56
N LYS A 97 13.49 0.25 -24.51
CA LYS A 97 12.63 1.40 -24.28
C LYS A 97 11.25 0.98 -23.76
N GLY A 98 10.63 -0.03 -24.36
CA GLY A 98 9.35 -0.56 -23.91
C GLY A 98 9.38 -1.06 -22.46
N LEU A 99 10.45 -1.77 -22.09
CA LEU A 99 10.66 -2.28 -20.73
C LEU A 99 10.96 -1.17 -19.71
N LEU A 100 11.75 -0.17 -20.09
CA LEU A 100 11.99 1.03 -19.27
C LEU A 100 10.70 1.82 -19.08
N ASP A 101 9.92 2.03 -20.14
CA ASP A 101 8.61 2.70 -20.07
C ASP A 101 7.63 1.93 -19.15
N TYR A 102 7.70 0.59 -19.10
CA TYR A 102 6.98 -0.22 -18.12
C TYR A 102 7.41 0.10 -16.68
N TYR A 103 8.70 -0.04 -16.35
CA TYR A 103 9.19 0.17 -14.98
C TYR A 103 9.00 1.61 -14.49
N VAL A 104 9.18 2.60 -15.37
CA VAL A 104 8.92 4.01 -15.04
C VAL A 104 7.51 4.19 -14.50
N ASN A 105 6.52 3.62 -15.19
CA ASN A 105 5.13 3.73 -14.80
C ASN A 105 4.81 2.83 -13.61
N PHE A 106 5.37 1.63 -13.55
CA PHE A 106 5.16 0.71 -12.43
C PHE A 106 5.66 1.30 -11.11
N PHE A 107 6.90 1.80 -11.06
CA PHE A 107 7.47 2.39 -9.85
C PHE A 107 6.86 3.75 -9.50
N LYS A 108 6.40 4.55 -10.47
CA LYS A 108 5.55 5.71 -10.17
C LYS A 108 4.24 5.29 -9.53
N GLY A 109 3.61 4.25 -10.05
CA GLY A 109 2.39 3.67 -9.48
C GLY A 109 2.60 3.26 -8.03
N MET A 110 3.70 2.54 -7.74
CA MET A 110 4.08 2.15 -6.38
C MET A 110 4.35 3.36 -5.47
N PHE A 111 5.06 4.37 -5.98
CA PHE A 111 5.39 5.56 -5.21
C PHE A 111 4.15 6.39 -4.84
N GLU A 112 3.22 6.56 -5.77
CA GLU A 112 1.93 7.21 -5.47
C GLU A 112 1.06 6.35 -4.56
N PHE A 113 1.11 5.02 -4.70
CA PHE A 113 0.43 4.09 -3.80
C PHE A 113 0.93 4.23 -2.36
N ASP A 114 2.25 4.32 -2.15
CA ASP A 114 2.85 4.47 -0.82
C ASP A 114 2.50 5.83 -0.17
N LYS A 115 2.27 6.86 -0.99
CA LYS A 115 1.70 8.15 -0.55
C LYS A 115 0.20 8.09 -0.26
N ARG A 116 -0.46 6.95 -0.51
CA ARG A 116 -1.92 6.74 -0.47
C ARG A 116 -2.70 7.53 -1.53
N GLU A 117 -2.03 7.96 -2.60
CA GLU A 117 -2.63 8.63 -3.75
C GLU A 117 -3.10 7.58 -4.78
N PHE A 118 -4.11 6.78 -4.41
CA PHE A 118 -4.52 5.58 -5.15
C PHE A 118 -4.99 5.85 -6.58
N ILE A 119 -5.61 7.00 -6.86
CA ILE A 119 -6.04 7.40 -8.21
C ILE A 119 -4.84 7.54 -9.14
N SER A 120 -3.83 8.28 -8.66
CA SER A 120 -2.58 8.51 -9.37
C SER A 120 -1.85 7.19 -9.59
N ALA A 121 -1.82 6.34 -8.55
CA ALA A 121 -1.24 5.01 -8.64
C ALA A 121 -1.87 4.18 -9.76
N ILE A 122 -3.21 4.07 -9.82
CA ILE A 122 -3.92 3.33 -10.87
C ILE A 122 -3.69 3.93 -12.25
N THR A 123 -3.60 5.25 -12.35
CA THR A 123 -3.32 5.93 -13.63
C THR A 123 -1.96 5.48 -14.19
N TYR A 124 -0.93 5.46 -13.35
CA TYR A 124 0.38 4.96 -13.75
C TYR A 124 0.37 3.44 -13.98
N TYR A 125 -0.33 2.66 -13.18
CA TYR A 125 -0.45 1.23 -13.41
C TYR A 125 -1.13 0.89 -14.76
N LYS A 126 -2.15 1.63 -15.17
CA LYS A 126 -2.74 1.48 -16.52
C LYS A 126 -1.76 1.83 -17.63
N GLN A 127 -0.88 2.81 -17.43
CA GLN A 127 0.18 3.13 -18.39
C GLN A 127 1.24 2.02 -18.45
N ALA A 128 1.59 1.44 -17.30
CA ALA A 128 2.48 0.27 -17.22
C ALA A 128 1.85 -0.95 -17.90
N GLU A 129 0.54 -1.18 -17.73
CA GLU A 129 -0.18 -2.30 -18.33
C GLU A 129 -0.09 -2.29 -19.87
N LYS A 130 -0.17 -1.11 -20.50
CA LYS A 130 0.02 -0.94 -21.96
C LYS A 130 1.40 -1.39 -22.44
N LYS A 131 2.38 -1.51 -21.53
CA LYS A 131 3.76 -1.94 -21.79
C LYS A 131 4.05 -3.35 -21.27
N LEU A 132 3.08 -4.04 -20.69
CA LEU A 132 3.26 -5.37 -20.11
C LEU A 132 3.71 -6.43 -21.14
N ALA A 133 3.41 -6.21 -22.43
CA ALA A 133 3.87 -7.07 -23.52
C ALA A 133 5.41 -7.12 -23.66
N PHE A 134 6.13 -6.09 -23.18
CA PHE A 134 7.60 -6.05 -23.18
C PHE A 134 8.21 -6.80 -21.99
N VAL A 135 7.42 -7.12 -20.97
CA VAL A 135 7.86 -7.91 -19.80
C VAL A 135 7.73 -9.38 -20.15
N SER A 136 8.83 -10.09 -20.37
CA SER A 136 8.81 -11.52 -20.72
C SER A 136 8.66 -12.43 -19.51
N ASP A 137 9.12 -12.00 -18.33
CA ASP A 137 9.02 -12.79 -17.11
C ASP A 137 7.57 -12.81 -16.61
N HIS A 138 7.01 -14.01 -16.50
CA HIS A 138 5.65 -14.23 -15.99
C HIS A 138 5.54 -13.84 -14.51
N VAL A 139 6.59 -14.02 -13.71
CA VAL A 139 6.59 -13.63 -12.30
C VAL A 139 6.51 -12.12 -12.16
N GLU A 140 7.25 -11.36 -12.96
CA GLU A 140 7.16 -9.89 -12.96
C GLU A 140 5.75 -9.41 -13.32
N ARG A 141 5.08 -10.09 -14.27
CA ARG A 141 3.67 -9.82 -14.56
C ARG A 141 2.77 -10.14 -13.37
N ALA A 142 3.06 -11.20 -12.62
CA ALA A 142 2.32 -11.54 -11.41
C ALA A 142 2.50 -10.47 -10.31
N GLU A 143 3.71 -9.92 -10.15
CA GLU A 143 3.99 -8.81 -9.22
C GLU A 143 3.22 -7.56 -9.63
N PHE A 144 3.16 -7.24 -10.93
CA PHE A 144 2.30 -6.19 -11.46
C PHE A 144 0.84 -6.41 -11.07
N TYR A 145 0.28 -7.57 -11.40
CA TYR A 145 -1.13 -7.88 -11.10
C TYR A 145 -1.41 -7.83 -9.60
N PHE A 146 -0.49 -8.29 -8.76
CA PHE A 146 -0.61 -8.23 -7.31
C PHE A 146 -0.70 -6.78 -6.81
N LYS A 147 0.21 -5.90 -7.26
CA LYS A 147 0.22 -4.48 -6.86
C LYS A 147 -1.01 -3.72 -7.34
N VAL A 148 -1.46 -3.99 -8.56
CA VAL A 148 -2.69 -3.40 -9.10
C VAL A 148 -3.92 -3.89 -8.31
N ALA A 149 -3.95 -5.16 -7.90
CA ALA A 149 -5.03 -5.67 -7.07
C ALA A 149 -5.10 -4.99 -5.70
N GLU A 150 -3.96 -4.73 -5.05
CA GLU A 150 -3.89 -3.97 -3.79
C GLU A 150 -4.44 -2.55 -3.99
N ALA A 151 -4.04 -1.85 -5.05
CA ALA A 151 -4.54 -0.52 -5.38
C ALA A 151 -6.06 -0.49 -5.60
N TYR A 152 -6.59 -1.43 -6.40
CA TYR A 152 -8.04 -1.53 -6.60
C TYR A 152 -8.80 -1.88 -5.32
N TYR A 153 -8.24 -2.73 -4.46
CA TYR A 153 -8.86 -3.04 -3.16
C TYR A 153 -8.99 -1.79 -2.28
N HIS A 154 -7.92 -0.99 -2.19
CA HIS A 154 -7.94 0.25 -1.41
C HIS A 154 -8.94 1.28 -1.96
N MET A 155 -9.23 1.23 -3.26
CA MET A 155 -10.28 2.05 -3.89
C MET A 155 -11.68 1.44 -3.82
N LYS A 156 -11.88 0.34 -3.08
CA LYS A 156 -13.16 -0.39 -2.98
C LYS A 156 -13.70 -0.87 -4.33
N GLN A 157 -12.81 -1.04 -5.30
CA GLN A 157 -13.09 -1.57 -6.64
C GLN A 157 -12.92 -3.10 -6.62
N THR A 158 -13.77 -3.77 -5.84
CA THR A 158 -13.65 -5.19 -5.50
C THR A 158 -13.55 -6.11 -6.71
N TYR A 159 -14.36 -5.87 -7.75
CA TYR A 159 -14.35 -6.69 -8.97
C TYR A 159 -12.99 -6.65 -9.68
N PHE A 160 -12.43 -5.45 -9.87
CA PHE A 160 -11.13 -5.28 -10.50
C PHE A 160 -10.01 -5.88 -9.64
N SER A 161 -10.06 -5.67 -8.31
CA SER A 161 -9.09 -6.28 -7.39
C SER A 161 -9.10 -7.81 -7.50
N LEU A 162 -10.29 -8.44 -7.49
CA LEU A 162 -10.45 -9.89 -7.60
C LEU A 162 -9.92 -10.47 -8.92
N ILE A 163 -10.11 -9.78 -10.05
CA ILE A 163 -9.55 -10.22 -11.33
C ILE A 163 -8.02 -10.19 -11.30
N HIS A 164 -7.45 -9.07 -10.86
CA HIS A 164 -5.99 -8.91 -10.87
C HIS A 164 -5.32 -9.87 -9.88
N ILE A 165 -5.86 -10.02 -8.68
CA ILE A 165 -5.26 -10.95 -7.71
C ILE A 165 -5.38 -12.40 -8.17
N LYS A 166 -6.44 -12.75 -8.92
CA LYS A 166 -6.58 -14.07 -9.53
C LYS A 166 -5.49 -14.32 -10.57
N ASN A 167 -5.24 -13.37 -11.47
CA ASN A 167 -4.15 -13.48 -12.45
C ASN A 167 -2.79 -13.64 -11.77
N ALA A 168 -2.54 -12.88 -10.69
CA ALA A 168 -1.31 -13.01 -9.92
C ALA A 168 -1.19 -14.39 -9.26
N TYR A 169 -2.26 -14.87 -8.61
CA TYR A 169 -2.31 -16.15 -7.93
C TYR A 169 -2.07 -17.34 -8.87
N GLU A 170 -2.70 -17.33 -10.06
CA GLU A 170 -2.54 -18.39 -11.07
C GLU A 170 -1.08 -18.55 -11.51
N ILE A 171 -0.31 -17.45 -11.57
CA ILE A 171 1.11 -17.52 -11.89
C ILE A 171 1.93 -17.97 -10.68
N TYR A 172 1.68 -17.43 -9.48
CA TYR A 172 2.47 -17.80 -8.29
C TYR A 172 2.31 -19.26 -7.89
N VAL A 173 1.12 -19.85 -8.07
CA VAL A 173 0.88 -21.25 -7.68
C VAL A 173 1.61 -22.25 -8.59
N GLU A 174 2.00 -21.84 -9.79
CA GLU A 174 2.84 -22.64 -10.69
C GLU A 174 4.33 -22.63 -10.27
N GLN A 175 4.71 -21.79 -9.30
CA GLN A 175 6.09 -21.61 -8.85
C GLN A 175 6.28 -22.07 -7.40
N ASP A 176 7.18 -23.03 -7.17
CA ASP A 176 7.39 -23.62 -5.84
C ASP A 176 7.94 -22.63 -4.78
N THR A 177 8.61 -21.56 -5.20
CA THR A 177 9.32 -20.62 -4.32
C THR A 177 8.48 -19.43 -3.86
N TYR A 178 7.27 -19.25 -4.40
CA TYR A 178 6.45 -18.05 -4.19
C TYR A 178 5.36 -18.21 -3.12
N ASN A 179 5.52 -19.15 -2.19
CA ASN A 179 4.55 -19.41 -1.10
C ASN A 179 4.17 -18.15 -0.32
N VAL A 180 5.11 -17.23 -0.09
CA VAL A 180 4.84 -15.94 0.58
C VAL A 180 3.86 -15.09 -0.21
N ARG A 181 4.01 -15.01 -1.54
CA ARG A 181 3.07 -14.28 -2.41
C ARG A 181 1.72 -14.97 -2.47
N ILE A 182 1.68 -16.31 -2.49
CA ILE A 182 0.43 -17.07 -2.43
C ILE A 182 -0.35 -16.75 -1.14
N ILE A 183 0.32 -16.72 0.02
CA ILE A 183 -0.28 -16.31 1.30
C ILE A 183 -0.88 -14.90 1.19
N GLN A 184 -0.14 -13.96 0.62
CA GLN A 184 -0.59 -12.58 0.45
C GLN A 184 -1.77 -12.48 -0.54
N CYS A 185 -1.80 -13.28 -1.60
CA CYS A 185 -2.97 -13.41 -2.48
C CYS A 185 -4.20 -13.87 -1.71
N HIS A 186 -4.08 -14.86 -0.82
CA HIS A 186 -5.18 -15.28 0.04
C HIS A 186 -5.68 -14.14 0.95
N PHE A 187 -4.78 -13.28 1.45
CA PHE A 187 -5.21 -12.08 2.18
C PHE A 187 -6.06 -11.15 1.32
N VAL A 188 -5.60 -10.84 0.10
CA VAL A 188 -6.31 -9.95 -0.82
C VAL A 188 -7.66 -10.56 -1.25
N PHE A 189 -7.72 -11.86 -1.54
CA PHE A 189 -8.99 -12.56 -1.76
C PHE A 189 -9.93 -12.44 -0.56
N GLY A 190 -9.40 -12.71 0.64
CA GLY A 190 -10.18 -12.70 1.87
C GLY A 190 -10.80 -11.33 2.16
N VAL A 191 -10.02 -10.24 2.05
CA VAL A 191 -10.54 -8.89 2.31
C VAL A 191 -11.57 -8.44 1.27
N ASN A 192 -11.38 -8.78 -0.01
CA ASN A 192 -12.38 -8.50 -1.04
C ASN A 192 -13.68 -9.28 -0.79
N LEU A 193 -13.59 -10.56 -0.40
CA LEU A 193 -14.78 -11.36 -0.04
C LEU A 193 -15.48 -10.82 1.21
N MET A 194 -14.75 -10.22 2.15
CA MET A 194 -15.36 -9.54 3.31
C MET A 194 -16.15 -8.30 2.89
N ASP A 195 -15.62 -7.50 1.96
CA ASP A 195 -16.34 -6.35 1.39
C ASP A 195 -17.63 -6.81 0.68
N GLU A 196 -17.63 -7.98 0.04
CA GLU A 196 -18.83 -8.63 -0.52
C GLU A 196 -19.76 -9.32 0.51
N ARG A 197 -19.49 -9.19 1.83
CA ARG A 197 -20.22 -9.89 2.91
C ARG A 197 -20.15 -11.43 2.85
N ARG A 198 -19.22 -12.01 2.08
CA ARG A 198 -19.02 -13.47 1.94
C ARG A 198 -18.05 -13.98 3.00
N PHE A 199 -18.45 -13.82 4.26
CA PHE A 199 -17.55 -14.01 5.40
C PHE A 199 -17.02 -15.44 5.54
N GLU A 200 -17.82 -16.47 5.30
CA GLU A 200 -17.37 -17.87 5.40
C GLU A 200 -16.28 -18.19 4.37
N GLN A 201 -16.38 -17.58 3.18
CA GLN A 201 -15.38 -17.77 2.13
C GLN A 201 -14.11 -17.00 2.45
N ALA A 202 -14.24 -15.75 2.93
CA ALA A 202 -13.10 -14.98 3.43
C ALA A 202 -12.35 -15.72 4.55
N ALA A 203 -13.07 -16.28 5.53
CA ALA A 203 -12.48 -17.05 6.62
C ALA A 203 -11.69 -18.26 6.10
N LYS A 204 -12.18 -18.97 5.07
CA LYS A 204 -11.42 -20.07 4.43
C LYS A 204 -10.11 -19.58 3.81
N HIS A 205 -10.12 -18.45 3.11
CA HIS A 205 -8.89 -17.86 2.56
C HIS A 205 -7.90 -17.48 3.66
N PHE A 206 -8.35 -16.84 4.75
CA PHE A 206 -7.46 -16.49 5.86
C PHE A 206 -6.97 -17.71 6.66
N GLN A 207 -7.79 -18.75 6.82
CA GLN A 207 -7.36 -20.02 7.42
C GLN A 207 -6.28 -20.70 6.58
N HIS A 208 -6.44 -20.72 5.26
CA HIS A 208 -5.42 -21.28 4.37
C HIS A 208 -4.12 -20.47 4.44
N ALA A 209 -4.24 -19.13 4.41
CA ALA A 209 -3.11 -18.22 4.57
C ALA A 209 -2.39 -18.42 5.92
N LEU A 210 -3.14 -18.65 7.01
CA LEU A 210 -2.60 -18.94 8.34
C LEU A 210 -1.78 -20.23 8.33
N GLN A 211 -2.35 -21.32 7.82
CA GLN A 211 -1.67 -22.63 7.76
C GLN A 211 -0.38 -22.56 6.94
N MET A 212 -0.43 -21.89 5.79
CA MET A 212 0.74 -21.67 4.95
C MET A 212 1.78 -20.79 5.66
N ALA A 213 1.37 -19.70 6.31
CA ALA A 213 2.27 -18.81 7.04
C ALA A 213 2.95 -19.51 8.24
N GLU A 214 2.24 -20.39 8.94
CA GLU A 214 2.80 -21.23 10.01
C GLU A 214 3.83 -22.21 9.45
N LYS A 215 3.53 -22.87 8.32
CA LYS A 215 4.46 -23.79 7.63
C LYS A 215 5.74 -23.07 7.15
N GLU A 216 5.59 -21.88 6.60
CA GLU A 216 6.70 -21.02 6.14
C GLU A 216 7.41 -20.28 7.30
N GLN A 217 6.94 -20.46 8.54
CA GLN A 217 7.46 -19.84 9.77
C GLN A 217 7.52 -18.30 9.64
N LYS A 218 6.55 -17.70 8.95
CA LYS A 218 6.45 -16.25 8.73
C LYS A 218 5.54 -15.63 9.78
N ALA A 219 6.08 -15.37 10.97
CA ALA A 219 5.27 -14.91 12.09
C ALA A 219 4.49 -13.60 11.82
N GLN A 220 5.03 -12.68 11.01
CA GLN A 220 4.29 -11.48 10.58
C GLN A 220 3.02 -11.83 9.79
N LEU A 221 3.10 -12.83 8.90
CA LEU A 221 1.95 -13.29 8.14
C LEU A 221 0.99 -14.10 9.01
N VAL A 222 1.50 -14.88 9.98
CA VAL A 222 0.67 -15.58 10.99
C VAL A 222 -0.18 -14.57 11.76
N GLY A 223 0.44 -13.53 12.33
CA GLY A 223 -0.26 -12.49 13.06
C GLY A 223 -1.29 -11.76 12.20
N ARG A 224 -0.96 -11.45 10.94
CA ARG A 224 -1.90 -10.82 9.99
C ARG A 224 -3.07 -11.72 9.63
N ALA A 225 -2.85 -13.03 9.45
CA ALA A 225 -3.90 -13.99 9.16
C ALA A 225 -4.87 -14.12 10.35
N LEU A 226 -4.33 -14.18 11.58
CA LEU A 226 -5.13 -14.19 12.81
C LEU A 226 -5.94 -12.90 12.97
N TYR A 227 -5.31 -11.75 12.76
CA TYR A 227 -6.00 -10.45 12.78
C TYR A 227 -7.18 -10.40 11.78
N ASN A 228 -6.95 -10.85 10.55
CA ASN A 228 -7.99 -10.88 9.51
C ASN A 228 -9.12 -11.87 9.83
N LEU A 229 -8.81 -13.02 10.44
CA LEU A 229 -9.83 -13.94 10.95
C LEU A 229 -10.67 -13.29 12.04
N GLY A 230 -10.03 -12.60 12.98
CA GLY A 230 -10.71 -11.81 14.01
C GLY A 230 -11.65 -10.77 13.39
N LEU A 231 -11.18 -10.03 12.38
CA LEU A 231 -11.99 -9.05 11.66
C LEU A 231 -13.18 -9.70 10.94
N CYS A 232 -12.98 -10.89 10.37
CA CYS A 232 -14.03 -11.66 9.70
C CYS A 232 -15.16 -12.06 10.65
N TYR A 233 -14.83 -12.57 11.85
CA TYR A 233 -15.83 -12.90 12.88
C TYR A 233 -16.46 -11.65 13.49
N TYR A 234 -15.67 -10.59 13.69
CA TYR A 234 -16.18 -9.30 14.18
C TYR A 234 -17.24 -8.72 13.24
N ASN A 235 -16.99 -8.74 11.92
CA ASN A 235 -17.94 -8.24 10.93
C ASN A 235 -19.20 -9.11 10.78
N GLN A 236 -19.19 -10.34 11.32
CA GLN A 236 -20.38 -11.19 11.48
C GLN A 236 -21.12 -10.93 12.81
N ASN A 237 -20.73 -9.91 13.59
CA ASN A 237 -21.17 -9.70 14.98
C ASN A 237 -20.87 -10.87 15.94
N ARG A 238 -19.94 -11.78 15.58
CA ARG A 238 -19.52 -12.91 16.41
C ARG A 238 -18.34 -12.49 17.29
N ILE A 239 -18.59 -11.55 18.19
CA ILE A 239 -17.54 -10.87 18.97
C ILE A 239 -16.77 -11.85 19.87
N ASP A 240 -17.45 -12.78 20.52
CA ASP A 240 -16.81 -13.77 21.41
C ASP A 240 -15.82 -14.67 20.67
N GLU A 241 -16.08 -14.94 19.38
CA GLU A 241 -15.17 -15.71 18.53
C GLU A 241 -14.04 -14.87 17.96
N ALA A 242 -14.26 -13.56 17.77
CA ALA A 242 -13.26 -12.64 17.23
C ALA A 242 -12.12 -12.35 18.22
N ILE A 243 -12.44 -12.18 19.50
CA ILE A 243 -11.46 -11.78 20.55
C ILE A 243 -10.25 -12.73 20.61
N PRO A 244 -10.41 -14.06 20.69
CA PRO A 244 -9.27 -14.98 20.75
C PRO A 244 -8.31 -14.85 19.55
N TYR A 245 -8.82 -14.53 18.35
CA TYR A 245 -7.97 -14.32 17.19
C TYR A 245 -7.18 -13.01 17.28
N PHE A 246 -7.79 -11.93 17.76
CA PHE A 246 -7.08 -10.67 17.99
C PHE A 246 -6.04 -10.79 19.10
N GLU A 247 -6.35 -11.48 20.21
CA GLU A 247 -5.39 -11.72 21.31
C GLU A 247 -4.19 -12.53 20.78
N ARG A 248 -4.43 -13.62 20.05
CA ARG A 248 -3.35 -14.40 19.43
C ARG A 248 -2.53 -13.59 18.41
N ALA A 249 -3.17 -12.67 17.67
CA ALA A 249 -2.45 -11.80 16.74
C ALA A 249 -1.51 -10.85 17.49
N VAL A 250 -1.99 -10.20 18.56
CA VAL A 250 -1.17 -9.36 19.45
C VAL A 250 -0.01 -10.18 20.03
N ASP A 251 -0.28 -11.34 20.63
CA ASP A 251 0.76 -12.20 21.22
C ASP A 251 1.83 -12.62 20.19
N THR A 252 1.40 -12.91 18.95
CA THR A 252 2.31 -13.26 17.85
C THR A 252 3.21 -12.08 17.51
N PHE A 253 2.64 -10.88 17.36
CA PHE A 253 3.42 -9.68 17.04
C PHE A 253 4.37 -9.28 18.19
N GLU A 254 3.94 -9.39 19.45
CA GLU A 254 4.76 -9.04 20.61
C GLU A 254 5.92 -10.01 20.80
N SER A 255 5.63 -11.32 20.81
CA SER A 255 6.64 -12.36 21.02
C SER A 255 7.73 -12.34 19.95
N GLN A 256 7.39 -11.88 18.74
CA GLN A 256 8.30 -11.81 17.60
C GLN A 256 8.82 -10.38 17.34
N ARG A 257 8.50 -9.42 18.23
CA ARG A 257 8.92 -8.01 18.16
C ARG A 257 8.58 -7.33 16.83
N ILE A 258 7.42 -7.65 16.27
CA ILE A 258 6.89 -7.08 15.03
C ILE A 258 6.15 -5.78 15.37
N VAL A 259 6.93 -4.77 15.78
CA VAL A 259 6.40 -3.54 16.39
C VAL A 259 5.47 -2.76 15.48
N ASN A 260 5.71 -2.75 14.17
CA ASN A 260 4.92 -1.98 13.20
C ASN A 260 3.46 -2.47 13.06
N SER A 261 3.16 -3.72 13.43
CA SER A 261 1.79 -4.27 13.33
C SER A 261 1.01 -4.19 14.66
N LEU A 262 1.68 -3.86 15.76
CA LEU A 262 1.08 -3.81 17.09
C LEU A 262 0.02 -2.70 17.23
N PRO A 263 0.25 -1.44 16.79
CA PRO A 263 -0.75 -0.37 16.95
C PRO A 263 -2.11 -0.75 16.37
N GLN A 264 -2.13 -1.35 15.18
CA GLN A 264 -3.35 -1.82 14.52
C GLN A 264 -4.07 -2.93 15.30
N ALA A 265 -3.32 -3.94 15.75
CA ALA A 265 -3.88 -5.07 16.49
C ALA A 265 -4.45 -4.60 17.84
N TYR A 266 -3.72 -3.76 18.56
CA TYR A 266 -4.16 -3.16 19.82
C TYR A 266 -5.38 -2.24 19.64
N PHE A 267 -5.46 -1.48 18.56
CA PHE A 267 -6.58 -0.57 18.31
C PHE A 267 -7.92 -1.32 18.24
N LEU A 268 -8.00 -2.40 17.46
CA LEU A 268 -9.25 -3.15 17.32
C LEU A 268 -9.66 -3.86 18.61
N ILE A 269 -8.72 -4.52 19.30
CA ILE A 269 -9.07 -5.20 20.55
C ILE A 269 -9.50 -4.21 21.64
N THR A 270 -8.89 -3.02 21.66
CA THR A 270 -9.31 -1.89 22.52
C THR A 270 -10.74 -1.46 22.22
N LEU A 271 -11.05 -1.20 20.94
CA LEU A 271 -12.38 -0.84 20.49
C LEU A 271 -13.42 -1.89 20.90
N ILE A 272 -13.12 -3.18 20.70
CA ILE A 272 -14.02 -4.28 21.05
C ILE A 272 -14.29 -4.30 22.56
N TYR A 273 -13.26 -4.19 23.40
CA TYR A 273 -13.45 -4.18 24.85
C TYR A 273 -14.22 -2.95 25.34
N PHE A 274 -14.06 -1.79 24.70
CA PHE A 274 -14.89 -0.62 24.96
C PHE A 274 -16.37 -0.86 24.62
N LYS A 275 -16.66 -1.43 23.43
CA LYS A 275 -18.03 -1.78 23.01
C LYS A 275 -18.70 -2.80 23.93
N LEU A 276 -17.92 -3.71 24.50
CA LEU A 276 -18.40 -4.67 25.50
C LEU A 276 -18.58 -4.08 26.91
N GLY A 277 -18.27 -2.79 27.12
CA GLY A 277 -18.32 -2.14 28.42
C GLY A 277 -17.22 -2.59 29.40
N LYS A 278 -16.24 -3.39 28.95
CA LYS A 278 -15.13 -3.90 29.76
C LYS A 278 -14.00 -2.85 29.83
N LYS A 279 -14.30 -1.72 30.48
CA LYS A 279 -13.44 -0.52 30.51
C LYS A 279 -12.03 -0.76 31.06
N ASP A 280 -11.88 -1.64 32.06
CA ASP A 280 -10.58 -1.92 32.66
C ASP A 280 -9.65 -2.60 31.65
N LYS A 281 -10.15 -3.65 30.97
CA LYS A 281 -9.42 -4.33 29.88
C LYS A 281 -9.15 -3.38 28.71
N ALA A 282 -10.14 -2.60 28.31
CA ALA A 282 -9.97 -1.63 27.22
C ALA A 282 -8.85 -0.62 27.53
N SER A 283 -8.77 -0.15 28.78
CA SER A 283 -7.73 0.79 29.22
C SER A 283 -6.33 0.18 29.20
N GLU A 284 -6.19 -1.10 29.54
CA GLU A 284 -4.92 -1.83 29.47
C GLU A 284 -4.43 -1.97 28.02
N TYR A 285 -5.28 -2.47 27.12
CA TYR A 285 -4.96 -2.59 25.70
C TYR A 285 -4.72 -1.22 25.04
N HIS A 286 -5.50 -0.20 25.41
CA HIS A 286 -5.32 1.17 24.94
C HIS A 286 -3.93 1.71 25.28
N LYS A 287 -3.53 1.59 26.55
CA LYS A 287 -2.24 2.09 27.02
C LYS A 287 -1.07 1.47 26.24
N ARG A 288 -1.07 0.13 26.11
CA ARG A 288 -0.01 -0.58 25.37
C ARG A 288 -0.01 -0.22 23.89
N GLY A 289 -1.17 -0.17 23.26
CA GLY A 289 -1.31 0.22 21.86
C GLY A 289 -0.84 1.65 21.58
N TYR A 290 -1.17 2.59 22.47
CA TYR A 290 -0.73 3.98 22.36
C TYR A 290 0.78 4.13 22.56
N GLU A 291 1.36 3.40 23.51
CA GLU A 291 2.83 3.35 23.71
C GLU A 291 3.54 2.82 22.46
N TYR A 292 3.05 1.74 21.85
CA TYR A 292 3.60 1.24 20.58
C TYR A 292 3.44 2.23 19.44
N ALA A 293 2.28 2.90 19.31
CA ALA A 293 2.07 3.91 18.27
C ALA A 293 3.05 5.08 18.40
N LYS A 294 3.41 5.48 19.63
CA LYS A 294 4.46 6.48 19.89
C LYS A 294 5.86 5.94 19.60
N GLU A 295 6.15 4.70 19.96
CA GLU A 295 7.45 4.06 19.71
C GLU A 295 7.74 3.94 18.20
N THR A 296 6.72 3.58 17.41
CA THR A 296 6.83 3.42 15.96
C THR A 296 6.68 4.73 15.18
N ASP A 297 6.50 5.87 15.87
CA ASP A 297 6.23 7.17 15.25
C ASP A 297 5.06 7.10 14.24
N ASP A 298 3.97 6.43 14.64
CA ASP A 298 2.76 6.28 13.83
C ASP A 298 1.72 7.33 14.27
N PRO A 299 1.67 8.49 13.59
CA PRO A 299 0.75 9.56 13.98
C PRO A 299 -0.71 9.19 13.68
N VAL A 300 -0.97 8.32 12.71
CA VAL A 300 -2.33 7.89 12.37
C VAL A 300 -2.90 7.08 13.53
N TYR A 301 -2.19 6.05 14.00
CA TYR A 301 -2.68 5.28 15.14
C TYR A 301 -2.67 6.06 16.45
N THR A 302 -1.70 6.97 16.65
CA THR A 302 -1.71 7.88 17.80
C THR A 302 -3.03 8.65 17.89
N VAL A 303 -3.44 9.28 16.78
CA VAL A 303 -4.70 10.06 16.70
C VAL A 303 -5.93 9.15 16.81
N LYS A 304 -5.89 7.93 16.24
CA LYS A 304 -6.98 6.95 16.37
C LYS A 304 -7.17 6.48 17.82
N PHE A 305 -6.09 6.27 18.58
CA PHE A 305 -6.18 5.92 20.01
C PHE A 305 -6.69 7.09 20.86
N GLU A 306 -6.31 8.33 20.52
CA GLU A 306 -6.86 9.54 21.16
C GLU A 306 -8.36 9.67 20.88
N TRP A 307 -8.80 9.37 19.65
CA TRP A 307 -10.20 9.30 19.26
C TRP A 307 -10.97 8.23 20.05
N LEU A 308 -10.42 7.02 20.22
CA LEU A 308 -11.07 5.96 21.01
C LEU A 308 -11.30 6.42 22.45
N GLN A 309 -10.28 6.99 23.08
CA GLN A 309 -10.37 7.50 24.44
C GLN A 309 -11.40 8.63 24.54
N ALA A 310 -11.41 9.55 23.56
CA ALA A 310 -12.34 10.66 23.50
C ALA A 310 -13.80 10.21 23.31
N LEU A 311 -14.06 9.13 22.56
CA LEU A 311 -15.40 8.61 22.34
C LEU A 311 -15.96 7.86 23.56
N TYR A 312 -15.16 7.00 24.18
CA TYR A 312 -15.62 6.05 25.22
C TYR A 312 -15.41 6.51 26.68
N GLN A 313 -14.91 7.74 26.89
CA GLN A 313 -14.88 8.34 28.23
C GLN A 313 -16.29 8.71 28.74
N ALA A 314 -16.41 9.03 30.04
CA ALA A 314 -17.71 9.24 30.69
C ALA A 314 -18.59 10.31 30.01
N LYS A 315 -17.98 11.34 29.43
CA LYS A 315 -18.62 12.32 28.56
C LYS A 315 -17.75 12.48 27.32
N PRO A 316 -18.21 12.14 26.10
CA PRO A 316 -17.39 12.22 24.90
C PRO A 316 -16.74 13.61 24.71
N ASP A 317 -15.46 13.63 24.34
CA ASP A 317 -14.72 14.86 24.01
C ASP A 317 -14.86 15.16 22.52
N GLU A 318 -15.88 15.94 22.18
CA GLU A 318 -16.20 16.30 20.79
C GLU A 318 -15.10 17.10 20.10
N GLU A 319 -14.28 17.85 20.85
CA GLU A 319 -13.18 18.63 20.30
C GLU A 319 -12.07 17.71 19.80
N LYS A 320 -11.67 16.72 20.62
CA LYS A 320 -10.68 15.70 20.23
C LYS A 320 -11.17 14.79 19.11
N ILE A 321 -12.44 14.40 19.14
CA ILE A 321 -13.05 13.60 18.07
C ILE A 321 -12.98 14.40 16.74
N SER A 322 -13.36 15.67 16.77
CA SER A 322 -13.31 16.54 15.58
C SER A 322 -11.87 16.80 15.11
N ALA A 323 -10.91 16.93 16.03
CA ALA A 323 -9.49 17.08 15.70
C ALA A 323 -8.94 15.84 14.98
N CYS A 324 -9.33 14.63 15.41
CA CYS A 324 -8.99 13.39 14.71
C CYS A 324 -9.51 13.41 13.28
N PHE A 325 -10.79 13.73 13.07
CA PHE A 325 -11.34 13.78 11.71
C PHE A 325 -10.65 14.82 10.83
N ARG A 326 -10.36 16.02 11.33
CA ARG A 326 -9.59 17.03 10.58
C ARG A 326 -8.20 16.53 10.16
N TYR A 327 -7.52 15.82 11.05
CA TYR A 327 -6.21 15.22 10.74
C TYR A 327 -6.33 14.16 9.63
N LEU A 328 -7.34 13.28 9.71
CA LEU A 328 -7.57 12.26 8.69
C LEU A 328 -7.98 12.88 7.34
N GLU A 329 -8.73 13.97 7.35
CA GLU A 329 -9.12 14.74 6.15
C GLU A 329 -7.91 15.39 5.48
N ASP A 330 -7.00 16.02 6.24
CA ASP A 330 -5.74 16.57 5.72
C ASP A 330 -4.86 15.51 5.04
N LYS A 331 -4.96 14.25 5.49
CA LYS A 331 -4.22 13.10 4.96
C LYS A 331 -5.00 12.30 3.92
N ASN A 332 -6.17 12.77 3.48
CA ASN A 332 -7.04 12.06 2.53
C ASN A 332 -7.38 10.61 2.95
N LEU A 333 -7.42 10.34 4.26
CA LEU A 333 -7.64 8.99 4.81
C LEU A 333 -9.14 8.65 4.90
N TYR A 334 -9.85 8.75 3.79
CA TYR A 334 -11.31 8.63 3.76
C TYR A 334 -11.84 7.26 4.19
N ALA A 335 -11.09 6.18 3.99
CA ALA A 335 -11.46 4.86 4.50
C ALA A 335 -11.44 4.81 6.03
N ASP A 336 -10.40 5.38 6.68
CA ASP A 336 -10.36 5.51 8.13
C ASP A 336 -11.48 6.43 8.64
N ILE A 337 -11.79 7.52 7.91
CA ILE A 337 -12.91 8.41 8.26
C ILE A 337 -14.23 7.66 8.21
N GLU A 338 -14.49 6.86 7.17
CA GLU A 338 -15.70 6.06 7.03
C GLU A 338 -15.88 5.13 8.25
N ASP A 339 -14.85 4.36 8.58
CA ASP A 339 -14.89 3.38 9.66
C ASP A 339 -15.11 4.05 11.02
N LEU A 340 -14.34 5.10 11.35
CA LEU A 340 -14.47 5.80 12.63
C LEU A 340 -15.79 6.57 12.73
N ALA A 341 -16.25 7.21 11.65
CA ALA A 341 -17.53 7.91 11.64
C ALA A 341 -18.69 6.92 11.83
N LEU A 342 -18.62 5.74 11.22
CA LEU A 342 -19.62 4.70 11.41
C LEU A 342 -19.67 4.21 12.86
N GLU A 343 -18.51 4.01 13.50
CA GLU A 343 -18.45 3.61 14.90
C GLU A 343 -18.92 4.73 15.85
N ALA A 344 -18.58 5.99 15.59
CA ALA A 344 -19.15 7.13 16.34
C ALA A 344 -20.69 7.21 16.17
N ALA A 345 -21.18 7.05 14.94
CA ALA A 345 -22.62 7.09 14.65
C ALA A 345 -23.38 6.03 15.43
N LYS A 346 -22.88 4.78 15.46
CA LYS A 346 -23.45 3.67 16.24
C LYS A 346 -23.38 3.94 17.75
N TYR A 347 -22.25 4.44 18.24
CA TYR A 347 -22.10 4.78 19.67
C TYR A 347 -23.14 5.83 20.10
N TYR A 348 -23.25 6.96 19.40
CA TYR A 348 -24.23 8.00 19.75
C TYR A 348 -25.68 7.54 19.55
N TYR A 349 -25.93 6.61 18.63
CA TYR A 349 -27.24 5.98 18.47
C TYR A 349 -27.63 5.19 19.73
N GLU A 350 -26.73 4.36 20.25
CA GLU A 350 -26.92 3.59 21.48
C GLU A 350 -27.12 4.49 22.71
N GLN A 351 -26.53 5.68 22.73
CA GLN A 351 -26.72 6.70 23.78
C GLN A 351 -27.99 7.55 23.60
N ASN A 352 -28.83 7.27 22.60
CA ASN A 352 -30.02 8.05 22.22
C ASN A 352 -29.72 9.50 21.77
N CYS A 353 -28.47 9.80 21.39
CA CYS A 353 -28.06 11.08 20.84
C CYS A 353 -28.26 11.12 19.32
N PHE A 354 -29.51 11.00 18.86
CA PHE A 354 -29.84 10.76 17.45
C PHE A 354 -29.38 11.85 16.48
N LYS A 355 -29.35 13.12 16.91
CA LYS A 355 -28.85 14.22 16.07
C LYS A 355 -27.38 14.04 15.73
N ILE A 356 -26.55 13.84 16.75
CA ILE A 356 -25.10 13.63 16.59
C ILE A 356 -24.84 12.34 15.80
N SER A 357 -25.58 11.28 16.09
CA SER A 357 -25.54 10.03 15.34
C SER A 357 -25.81 10.25 13.84
N SER A 358 -26.85 11.02 13.50
CA SER A 358 -27.17 11.38 12.12
C SER A 358 -26.07 12.19 11.45
N ASP A 359 -25.44 13.13 12.15
CA ASP A 359 -24.33 13.93 11.62
C ASP A 359 -23.13 13.03 11.24
N TYR A 360 -22.83 12.02 12.07
CA TYR A 360 -21.78 11.05 11.73
C TYR A 360 -22.18 10.09 10.59
N PHE A 361 -23.45 9.71 10.47
CA PHE A 361 -23.91 8.96 9.29
C PHE A 361 -23.80 9.78 8.00
N LEU A 362 -24.05 11.09 8.04
CA LEU A 362 -23.79 11.97 6.89
C LEU A 362 -22.29 12.01 6.56
N LYS A 363 -21.42 12.06 7.58
CA LYS A 363 -19.97 12.01 7.39
C LYS A 363 -19.49 10.71 6.74
N VAL A 364 -20.11 9.57 7.06
CA VAL A 364 -19.87 8.29 6.37
C VAL A 364 -20.18 8.42 4.88
N GLU A 365 -21.32 9.00 4.52
CA GLU A 365 -21.71 9.19 3.12
C GLU A 365 -20.80 10.19 2.39
N GLU A 366 -20.31 11.23 3.07
CA GLU A 366 -19.32 12.15 2.53
C GLU A 366 -17.99 11.44 2.25
N ALA A 367 -17.49 10.63 3.19
CA ALA A 367 -16.27 9.86 3.02
C ALA A 367 -16.39 8.90 1.84
N ARG A 368 -17.51 8.17 1.72
CA ARG A 368 -17.82 7.30 0.57
C ARG A 368 -17.83 8.06 -0.74
N LYS A 369 -18.44 9.24 -0.78
CA LYS A 369 -18.43 10.09 -1.97
C LYS A 369 -17.03 10.57 -2.33
N GLN A 370 -16.14 10.80 -1.38
CA GLN A 370 -14.75 11.15 -1.70
C GLN A 370 -14.01 9.96 -2.27
N ILE A 371 -14.16 8.78 -1.66
CA ILE A 371 -13.64 7.50 -2.20
C ILE A 371 -14.16 7.26 -3.63
N GLN A 372 -15.41 7.62 -3.91
CA GLN A 372 -16.03 7.49 -5.22
C GLN A 372 -15.74 8.64 -6.20
N ARG A 373 -15.56 9.89 -5.77
CA ARG A 373 -15.22 11.01 -6.67
C ARG A 373 -13.81 10.90 -7.22
N SER A 374 -12.95 10.23 -6.46
CA SER A 374 -11.70 9.66 -6.96
C SER A 374 -11.89 8.75 -8.20
N GLU A 375 -13.10 8.24 -8.45
CA GLU A 375 -13.52 7.45 -9.62
C GLU A 375 -13.96 8.34 -10.82
N GLY A 376 -14.27 9.62 -10.62
CA GLY A 376 -14.83 10.50 -11.67
C GLY A 376 -13.79 11.19 -12.56
N LEU A 377 -12.51 11.17 -12.16
CA LEU A 377 -11.41 11.67 -13.00
C LEU A 377 -11.12 10.75 -14.21
N TYR A 378 -11.80 9.59 -14.31
CA TYR A 378 -11.55 8.56 -15.30
C TYR A 378 -12.32 8.70 -16.62
N GLU A 379 -13.22 9.69 -16.78
CA GLU A 379 -14.05 9.81 -18.00
C GLU A 379 -13.94 11.14 -18.75
N ILE A 380 -13.11 12.08 -18.30
CA ILE A 380 -12.95 13.37 -18.98
C ILE A 380 -11.57 13.46 -19.63
N GLU A 381 -11.37 12.65 -20.67
CA GLU A 381 -10.65 13.12 -21.86
C GLU A 381 -11.71 13.75 -22.78
N ILE A 382 -11.92 15.06 -22.67
CA ILE A 382 -12.62 15.85 -23.71
C ILE A 382 -11.57 16.50 -24.60
#